data_AF-A0A812WB47-F1
#
_entry.id   AF-A0A812WB47-F1
#
_cell.length_a   1.000
_cell.length_b   1.000
_cell.length_c   1.000
_cell.angle_alpha   90.00
_cell.angle_beta   90.00
_cell.angle_gamma   90.00
#
_symmetry.space_group_name_H-M   'P 1'
#
loop_
_entity.id
_entity.type
_entity.pdbx_description
1 polymer ?
#
loop_
_entity_poly.entity_id
_entity_poly.type
_entity_poly.pdbx_seq_one_letter_code
_entity_poly.pdbx_strand_id
1 'polypeptide(L)' 'GWLAGQMGDALPPIDLGSSSMAAEIATGPYHVCVRLTDGKAKCWGRNDIGQLGVADTSDRGDAGGEMGDSLPTVDVGTG' A
#
# COMPACT_ATOMS: atom_id res chain seq x y z
N GLY A 1 13.56 -14.92 20.17
CA GLY A 1 13.01 -14.27 21.36
C GLY A 1 12.13 -13.15 20.88
N TRP A 2 10.84 -13.19 21.17
CA TRP A 2 9.89 -12.16 20.75
C TRP A 2 10.09 -10.96 21.68
N LEU A 3 10.61 -9.86 21.15
CA LEU A 3 10.69 -8.61 21.90
C LEU A 3 9.27 -8.04 21.98
N ALA A 4 8.86 -7.59 23.16
CA ALA A 4 7.64 -6.81 23.30
C ALA A 4 7.73 -5.59 22.35
N GLY A 5 6.68 -5.35 21.57
CA GLY A 5 6.64 -4.26 20.59
C GLY A 5 6.87 -4.66 19.12
N GLN A 6 7.00 -5.94 18.83
CA GLN A 6 7.04 -6.45 17.44
C GLN A 6 5.65 -6.86 16.91
N MET A 7 4.60 -6.63 17.70
CA MET A 7 3.22 -7.02 17.45
C MET A 7 2.26 -6.11 18.22
N GLY A 8 1.03 -6.00 17.75
CA GLY A 8 -0.03 -5.20 18.40
C GLY A 8 0.17 -3.70 18.24
N ASP A 9 -0.44 -2.92 19.13
CA ASP A 9 -0.59 -1.46 19.03
C ASP A 9 0.73 -0.67 19.08
N ALA A 10 1.83 -1.34 19.41
CA ALA A 10 3.17 -0.75 19.40
C ALA A 10 3.77 -0.66 17.98
N LEU A 11 3.15 -1.30 16.98
CA LEU A 11 3.60 -1.20 15.60
C LEU A 11 3.24 0.19 15.03
N PRO A 12 4.16 0.86 14.33
CA PRO A 12 3.84 2.10 13.64
C PRO A 12 2.76 1.83 12.58
N PRO A 13 1.80 2.75 12.39
CA PRO A 13 0.85 2.63 11.31
C PRO A 13 1.57 2.69 9.96
N ILE A 14 1.00 2.03 8.96
CA ILE A 14 1.46 2.18 7.57
C ILE A 14 1.02 3.55 7.08
N ASP A 15 2.00 4.37 6.68
CA ASP A 15 1.74 5.66 6.07
C ASP A 15 1.32 5.50 4.60
N LEU A 16 0.09 5.88 4.29
CA LEU A 16 -0.46 5.94 2.95
C LEU A 16 -0.45 7.36 2.37
N GLY A 17 0.22 8.30 3.03
CA GLY A 17 0.36 9.68 2.59
C GLY A 17 -0.83 10.55 2.96
N SER A 18 -0.78 11.80 2.52
CA SER A 18 -1.81 12.83 2.70
C SER A 18 -3.11 12.55 1.93
N SER A 19 -3.06 11.62 0.97
CA SER A 19 -4.23 11.14 0.24
C SER A 19 -5.18 10.43 1.21
N SER A 20 -6.44 10.88 1.23
CA SER A 20 -7.67 10.28 1.77
C SER A 20 -7.63 9.06 2.71
N MET A 21 -8.66 8.91 3.54
CA MET A 21 -8.75 7.78 4.46
C MET A 21 -8.82 6.44 3.73
N ALA A 22 -8.21 5.41 4.31
CA ALA A 22 -8.39 4.03 3.87
C ALA A 22 -9.85 3.61 4.05
N ALA A 23 -10.49 3.17 2.97
CA ALA A 23 -11.88 2.71 2.97
C ALA A 23 -11.96 1.18 3.01
N GLU A 24 -11.17 0.51 2.18
CA GLU A 24 -11.15 -0.95 2.05
C GLU A 24 -9.73 -1.44 1.75
N ILE A 25 -9.43 -2.67 2.19
CA ILE A 25 -8.15 -3.34 1.98
C ILE A 25 -8.37 -4.69 1.29
N ALA A 26 -7.53 -4.98 0.30
CA ALA A 26 -7.45 -6.26 -0.38
C ALA A 26 -6.01 -6.77 -0.33
N THR A 27 -5.83 -8.06 -0.08
CA THR A 27 -4.52 -8.70 -0.03
C THR A 27 -4.43 -9.79 -1.10
N GLY A 28 -3.34 -9.75 -1.86
CA GLY A 28 -2.90 -10.86 -2.70
C GLY A 28 -1.80 -11.67 -2.00
N PRO A 29 -1.24 -12.69 -2.68
CA PRO A 29 -0.17 -13.51 -2.11
C PRO A 29 1.10 -12.72 -1.72
N TYR A 30 1.42 -11.65 -2.45
CA TYR A 30 2.64 -10.87 -2.29
C TYR A 30 2.45 -9.35 -2.45
N HIS A 31 1.21 -8.87 -2.49
CA HIS A 31 0.90 -7.45 -2.60
C HIS A 31 -0.35 -7.11 -1.80
N VAL A 32 -0.49 -5.85 -1.45
CA VAL A 32 -1.64 -5.29 -0.73
C VAL A 32 -2.10 -4.07 -1.49
N CYS A 33 -3.41 -3.91 -1.63
CA CYS A 33 -4.03 -2.73 -2.19
C CYS A 33 -5.05 -2.16 -1.21
N VAL A 34 -5.00 -0.84 -1.02
CA VAL A 34 -5.97 -0.11 -0.22
C VAL A 34 -6.73 0.83 -1.12
N ARG A 35 -8.07 0.70 -1.15
CA ARG A 35 -8.94 1.69 -1.77
C ARG A 35 -9.14 2.84 -0.78
N LEU A 36 -8.90 4.05 -1.26
CA LEU A 36 -9.06 5.30 -0.52
C LEU A 36 -10.47 5.84 -0.72
N THR A 37 -10.93 6.70 0.19
CA THR A 37 -12.27 7.31 0.12
C THR A 37 -12.47 8.25 -1.08
N ASP A 38 -11.40 8.66 -1.76
CA ASP A 38 -11.45 9.51 -2.97
C ASP A 38 -11.58 8.70 -4.27
N GLY A 39 -11.75 7.38 -4.20
CA GLY A 39 -11.92 6.50 -5.36
C GLY A 39 -10.60 6.05 -5.99
N LYS A 40 -9.45 6.42 -5.42
CA LYS A 40 -8.14 5.90 -5.83
C LYS A 40 -7.77 4.68 -5.01
N ALA A 41 -6.73 3.97 -5.43
CA ALA A 41 -6.08 2.96 -4.61
C ALA A 41 -4.57 3.16 -4.55
N LYS A 42 -3.98 2.71 -3.44
CA LYS A 42 -2.53 2.57 -3.27
C LYS A 42 -2.20 1.10 -3.10
N CYS A 43 -1.28 0.61 -3.91
CA CYS A 43 -0.86 -0.79 -3.92
C CYS A 43 0.65 -0.88 -3.69
N TRP A 44 1.07 -1.81 -2.83
CA TRP A 44 2.48 -2.07 -2.53
C TRP A 44 2.76 -3.57 -2.39
N GLY A 45 4.04 -3.94 -2.43
CA GLY A 45 4.52 -5.32 -2.50
C GLY A 45 5.10 -5.65 -3.88
N ARG A 46 5.09 -6.96 -4.21
CA ARG A 46 5.63 -7.48 -5.47
C ARG A 46 4.83 -6.95 -6.66
N ASN A 47 5.51 -6.54 -7.74
CA ASN A 47 4.93 -5.98 -8.96
C ASN A 47 5.49 -6.57 -10.28
N ASP A 48 6.22 -7.68 -10.22
CA ASP A 48 6.90 -8.28 -11.38
C ASP A 48 6.03 -8.60 -12.61
N ILE A 49 4.70 -8.66 -12.45
CA ILE A 49 3.74 -8.85 -13.54
C ILE A 49 2.75 -7.68 -13.70
N GLY A 50 3.02 -6.53 -13.07
CA GLY A 50 2.17 -5.34 -13.13
C GLY A 50 0.95 -5.37 -12.20
N GLN A 51 0.94 -6.26 -11.20
CA GLN A 51 -0.18 -6.45 -10.27
C GLN A 51 -0.53 -5.23 -9.42
N LEU A 52 0.34 -4.22 -9.34
CA LEU A 52 0.05 -2.97 -8.63
C LEU A 52 -0.71 -1.95 -9.51
N GLY A 53 -0.80 -2.16 -10.83
CA GLY A 53 -1.60 -1.32 -11.72
C GLY A 53 -1.01 0.06 -12.03
N VAL A 54 0.30 0.26 -11.80
CA VAL A 54 0.98 1.57 -11.90
C VAL A 54 1.81 1.73 -13.19
N ALA A 55 1.46 0.97 -14.23
CA ALA A 55 2.09 1.01 -15.56
C ALA A 55 3.60 0.69 -15.59
N ASP A 56 4.08 -0.07 -14.61
CA ASP A 56 5.44 -0.64 -14.56
C ASP A 56 5.43 -1.98 -13.82
N THR A 57 6.61 -2.58 -13.66
CA THR A 57 6.80 -3.87 -12.96
C THR A 57 7.75 -3.80 -11.78
N SER A 58 7.97 -2.62 -11.20
CA SER A 58 8.88 -2.45 -10.07
C SER A 58 8.14 -2.67 -8.76
N ASP A 59 8.75 -3.39 -7.82
CA ASP A 59 8.20 -3.60 -6.46
C ASP A 59 8.09 -2.26 -5.71
N ARG A 60 7.19 -2.17 -4.72
CA ARG A 60 7.06 -0.96 -3.88
C ARG A 60 6.97 -1.34 -2.41
N GLY A 61 7.61 -0.53 -1.58
CA GLY A 61 7.65 -0.74 -0.12
C GLY A 61 8.78 -1.69 0.31
N ASP A 62 9.68 -2.04 -0.60
CA ASP A 62 10.91 -2.78 -0.33
C ASP A 62 12.10 -1.84 -0.07
N ALA A 63 12.01 -0.57 -0.48
CA ALA A 63 13.01 0.45 -0.19
C ALA A 63 12.46 1.65 0.61
N GLY A 64 13.37 2.37 1.26
CA GLY A 64 13.05 3.60 1.98
C GLY A 64 12.58 4.71 1.03
N GLY A 65 11.48 5.38 1.38
CA GLY A 65 10.94 6.51 0.62
C GLY A 65 9.93 6.16 -0.48
N GLU A 66 9.51 4.90 -0.58
CA GLU A 66 8.52 4.45 -1.57
C GLU A 66 7.07 4.47 -1.07
N MET A 67 6.89 4.57 0.25
CA MET A 67 5.58 4.63 0.90
C MET A 67 5.09 6.08 1.05
N GLY A 68 3.96 6.29 1.72
CA GLY A 68 3.43 7.64 1.94
C GLY A 68 2.99 8.31 0.64
N ASP A 69 3.30 9.59 0.48
CA ASP A 69 2.98 10.37 -0.73
C ASP A 69 3.77 9.93 -1.97
N SER A 70 4.91 9.26 -1.80
CA SER A 70 5.69 8.70 -2.90
C SER A 70 5.04 7.46 -3.51
N LEU A 71 4.14 6.78 -2.78
CA LEU A 71 3.48 5.58 -3.27
C LEU A 71 2.49 5.95 -4.37
N PRO A 72 2.64 5.43 -5.61
CA PRO A 72 1.78 5.80 -6.70
C PRO A 72 0.32 5.43 -6.44
N THR A 73 -0.58 6.26 -6.94
CA THR A 73 -2.03 5.98 -6.91
C THR A 73 -2.47 5.39 -8.24
N VAL A 74 -3.35 4.40 -8.17
CA VAL A 74 -4.10 3.88 -9.32
C VAL A 74 -5.54 4.38 -9.22
N ASP A 75 -6.09 4.87 -10.33
CA ASP A 75 -7.50 5.25 -10.41
C ASP A 75 -8.33 3.99 -10.68
N VAL A 76 -9.15 3.59 -9.72
CA VAL A 76 -10.01 2.39 -9.83
C VAL A 76 -11.46 2.74 -10.18
N GLY A 77 -11.77 4.03 -10.36
CA GLY A 77 -13.12 4.53 -10.55
C GLY A 77 -13.98 4.44 -9.28
N THR A 78 -15.14 5.07 -9.32
CA THR A 78 -16.04 5.17 -8.15
C THR A 78 -16.94 3.95 -7.93
N GLY A 79 -16.92 2.97 -8.86
CA GLY A 79 -17.95 1.93 -8.92
C GLY A 79 -19.30 2.45 -9.39
#